data_AF-A0AAU7UYM6-F1
#
_entry.id   AF-A0AAU7UYM6-F1
#
_cell.length_a   1.000
_cell.length_b   1.000
_cell.length_c   1.000
_cell.angle_alpha   90.00
_cell.angle_beta   90.00
_cell.angle_gamma   90.00
#
_symmetry.space_group_name_H-M   'P 1'
#
loop_
_entity.id
_entity.type
_entity.pdbx_description
1 polymer ?
#
loop_
_entity_poly.entity_id
_entity_poly.type
_entity_poly.pdbx_seq_one_letter_code
_entity_poly.pdbx_strand_id
1 'polypeptide(L)'
;MQPNHKTWVELFPWLDGYVSRKAAILENLAPDLDWWFSQMPDETALYTELPALCGELARIFVARHATDRLHTAFPAISSDLNVSVLGLDKRALAGLAYATGLSPDTVALAPLKNSALQFSIAELTASPGIGAAAAYQIAIALIENSVTTCAQATVPVHVTDVVSKFAIPYTRAPEMSLGSPNDLDKIRSREVSDAIDYAIVTIVDIEGPIRLDHLTRRIIQGFGFDRASTRRQEQVKRRIPRTMIHRSRLGTFVWPEHRDPETWLEFRRPSPGTIRPLSDIPPEEIANAMCRVASNALNRDALFRRTAELFGVSRISASASDRLHACLDLLLISERVKSDGLTYSAHSRVFSIGSDETYIQ
;
A
#
# COMPACT_ATOMS: atom_id res chain seq x y z
N MET A 1 -22.47 -0.31 -1.40
CA MET A 1 -22.21 0.09 -2.80
C MET A 1 -20.83 -0.41 -3.16
N GLN A 2 -20.71 -1.19 -4.22
CA GLN A 2 -19.45 -1.84 -4.60
C GLN A 2 -18.40 -0.80 -5.01
N PRO A 3 -17.11 -1.01 -4.69
CA PRO A 3 -16.02 -0.18 -5.20
C PRO A 3 -15.95 -0.30 -6.73
N ASN A 4 -15.90 0.85 -7.41
CA ASN A 4 -16.06 0.99 -8.85
C ASN A 4 -14.77 0.58 -9.57
N HIS A 5 -14.48 -0.73 -9.58
CA HIS A 5 -13.38 -1.32 -10.33
C HIS A 5 -13.68 -1.23 -11.82
N LYS A 6 -13.13 -0.22 -12.49
CA LYS A 6 -13.36 0.03 -13.91
C LYS A 6 -12.11 -0.23 -14.72
N THR A 7 -12.24 -1.04 -15.77
CA THR A 7 -11.20 -1.18 -16.79
C THR A 7 -11.06 0.11 -17.59
N TRP A 8 -9.99 0.25 -18.37
CA TRP A 8 -9.80 1.44 -19.20
C TRP A 8 -10.98 1.70 -20.15
N VAL A 9 -11.58 0.67 -20.75
CA VAL A 9 -12.77 0.83 -21.62
C VAL A 9 -14.01 1.27 -20.83
N GLU A 10 -14.14 0.89 -19.57
CA GLU A 10 -15.25 1.33 -18.71
C GLU A 10 -15.06 2.76 -18.18
N LEU A 11 -13.81 3.22 -18.07
CA LEU A 11 -13.47 4.62 -17.80
C LEU A 11 -13.63 5.51 -19.04
N PHE A 12 -13.27 4.96 -20.19
CA PHE A 12 -13.22 5.65 -21.48
C PHE A 12 -13.94 4.81 -22.55
N PRO A 13 -15.28 4.90 -22.64
CA PRO A 13 -16.08 4.07 -23.55
C PRO A 13 -15.68 4.17 -25.03
N TRP A 14 -15.04 5.28 -25.41
CA TRP A 14 -14.53 5.49 -26.77
C TRP A 14 -13.39 4.54 -27.15
N LEU A 15 -12.76 3.86 -26.19
CA LEU A 15 -11.77 2.81 -26.44
C LEU A 15 -12.38 1.50 -26.98
N ASP A 16 -13.68 1.27 -26.78
CA ASP A 16 -14.37 0.04 -27.21
C ASP A 16 -14.26 -0.20 -28.73
N GLY A 17 -14.15 0.89 -29.51
CA GLY A 17 -13.99 0.84 -30.96
C GLY A 17 -12.61 0.39 -31.46
N TYR A 18 -11.62 0.21 -30.58
CA TYR A 18 -10.24 -0.17 -30.92
C TYR A 18 -10.07 -1.69 -30.97
N VAL A 19 -10.81 -2.34 -31.87
CA VAL A 19 -10.70 -3.78 -32.14
C VAL A 19 -10.10 -4.06 -33.51
N SER A 20 -9.65 -5.30 -33.74
CA SER A 20 -9.10 -5.73 -35.03
C SER A 20 -7.95 -4.83 -35.49
N ARG A 21 -7.95 -4.30 -36.72
CA ARG A 21 -6.85 -3.47 -37.23
C ARG A 21 -6.63 -2.16 -36.45
N LYS A 22 -7.62 -1.67 -35.70
CA LYS A 22 -7.48 -0.44 -34.90
C LYS A 22 -6.77 -0.69 -33.56
N ALA A 23 -6.80 -1.92 -33.06
CA ALA A 23 -6.18 -2.32 -31.79
C ALA A 23 -4.66 -2.04 -31.76
N ALA A 24 -3.98 -2.20 -32.91
CA ALA A 24 -2.54 -1.94 -33.06
C ALA A 24 -2.09 -0.53 -32.63
N ILE A 25 -2.99 0.46 -32.62
CA ILE A 25 -2.70 1.82 -32.13
C ILE A 25 -2.48 1.80 -30.61
N LEU A 26 -3.20 0.96 -29.87
CA LEU A 26 -3.17 0.86 -28.42
C LEU A 26 -2.24 -0.24 -27.92
N GLU A 27 -2.09 -1.35 -28.65
CA GLU A 27 -1.22 -2.49 -28.27
C GLU A 27 0.23 -2.08 -28.02
N ASN A 28 0.72 -1.02 -28.65
CA ASN A 28 2.10 -0.53 -28.46
C ASN A 28 2.26 0.37 -27.22
N LEU A 29 1.16 0.73 -26.55
CA LEU A 29 1.19 1.67 -25.42
C LEU A 29 1.38 0.97 -24.07
N ALA A 30 1.09 -0.33 -23.98
CA ALA A 30 1.34 -1.14 -22.79
C ALA A 30 1.74 -2.58 -23.20
N PRO A 31 2.43 -3.34 -22.33
CA PRO A 31 3.00 -4.65 -22.66
C PRO A 31 1.98 -5.74 -23.00
N ASP A 32 0.78 -5.67 -22.42
CA ASP A 32 -0.26 -6.69 -22.57
C ASP A 32 -1.17 -6.38 -23.77
N LEU A 33 -1.46 -7.39 -24.59
CA LEU A 33 -2.43 -7.24 -25.68
C LEU A 33 -3.83 -7.02 -25.10
N ASP A 34 -4.63 -6.17 -25.76
CA ASP A 34 -6.00 -5.82 -25.34
C ASP A 34 -6.11 -5.27 -23.91
N TRP A 35 -5.03 -4.68 -23.39
CA TRP A 35 -4.95 -4.14 -22.02
C TRP A 35 -6.10 -3.21 -21.66
N TRP A 36 -6.64 -2.45 -22.62
CA TRP A 36 -7.72 -1.51 -22.33
C TRP A 36 -9.07 -2.19 -22.04
N PHE A 37 -9.25 -3.45 -22.47
CA PHE A 37 -10.40 -4.28 -22.12
C PHE A 37 -10.21 -5.06 -20.83
N SER A 38 -8.98 -5.50 -20.56
CA SER A 38 -8.70 -6.47 -19.51
C SER A 38 -8.08 -5.88 -18.25
N GLN A 39 -7.67 -4.62 -18.26
CA GLN A 39 -6.90 -4.01 -17.17
C GLN A 39 -7.51 -2.74 -16.63
N MET A 40 -7.26 -2.52 -15.35
CA MET A 40 -7.49 -1.26 -14.65
C MET A 40 -6.26 -0.36 -14.71
N PRO A 41 -6.40 0.97 -14.59
CA PRO A 41 -5.26 1.86 -14.53
C PRO A 41 -4.22 1.50 -13.45
N ASP A 42 -4.67 1.02 -12.29
CA ASP A 42 -3.78 0.58 -11.20
C ASP A 42 -2.96 -0.67 -11.54
N GLU A 43 -3.49 -1.54 -12.40
CA GLU A 43 -2.80 -2.73 -12.88
C GLU A 43 -1.78 -2.37 -13.95
N THR A 44 -2.16 -1.50 -14.90
CA THR A 44 -1.27 -0.98 -15.95
C THR A 44 -0.11 -0.17 -15.35
N ALA A 45 -0.33 0.52 -14.23
CA ALA A 45 0.71 1.26 -13.51
C ALA A 45 1.86 0.41 -12.98
N LEU A 46 1.70 -0.92 -12.87
CA LEU A 46 2.75 -1.81 -12.35
C LEU A 46 3.95 -1.93 -13.29
N TYR A 47 3.77 -1.64 -14.57
CA TYR A 47 4.78 -1.83 -15.62
C TYR A 47 4.75 -0.74 -16.69
N THR A 48 3.91 0.30 -16.55
CA THR A 48 3.84 1.42 -17.49
C THR A 48 3.66 2.74 -16.74
N GLU A 49 4.40 3.77 -17.16
CA GLU A 49 4.30 5.11 -16.60
C GLU A 49 2.97 5.75 -16.99
N LEU A 50 2.01 5.78 -16.05
CA LEU A 50 0.66 6.30 -16.29
C LEU A 50 0.62 7.70 -16.91
N PRO A 51 1.44 8.69 -16.50
CA PRO A 51 1.41 10.02 -17.12
C PRO A 51 1.75 9.99 -18.61
N ALA A 52 2.69 9.13 -19.02
CA ALA A 52 3.05 8.97 -20.43
C ALA A 52 1.92 8.32 -21.22
N LEU A 53 1.30 7.26 -20.66
CA LEU A 53 0.16 6.59 -21.26
C LEU A 53 -1.06 7.52 -21.41
N CYS A 54 -1.40 8.28 -20.36
CA CYS A 54 -2.46 9.29 -20.39
C CYS A 54 -2.20 10.34 -21.47
N GLY A 55 -0.94 10.75 -21.63
CA GLY A 55 -0.52 11.65 -22.71
C GLY A 55 -0.79 11.07 -24.10
N GLU A 56 -0.41 9.82 -24.36
CA GLU A 56 -0.69 9.18 -25.66
C GLU A 56 -2.20 9.00 -25.91
N LEU A 57 -2.97 8.59 -24.90
CA LEU A 57 -4.42 8.49 -24.98
C LEU A 57 -5.07 9.84 -25.28
N ALA A 58 -4.57 10.94 -24.69
CA ALA A 58 -5.04 12.29 -25.00
C ALA A 58 -4.78 12.67 -26.46
N ARG A 59 -3.61 12.32 -27.03
CA ARG A 59 -3.33 12.56 -28.45
C ARG A 59 -4.27 11.77 -29.34
N ILE A 60 -4.50 10.50 -29.00
CA ILE A 60 -5.41 9.62 -29.75
C ILE A 60 -6.82 10.18 -29.71
N PHE A 61 -7.30 10.60 -28.54
CA PHE A 61 -8.62 11.18 -28.36
C PHE A 61 -8.79 12.46 -29.20
N VAL A 62 -7.87 13.41 -29.12
CA VAL A 62 -7.94 14.64 -29.91
C VAL A 62 -7.87 14.35 -31.42
N ALA A 63 -7.10 13.35 -31.84
CA ALA A 63 -6.94 13.04 -33.26
C ALA A 63 -8.14 12.29 -33.87
N ARG A 64 -8.85 11.47 -33.09
CA ARG A 64 -9.83 10.50 -33.61
C ARG A 64 -11.24 10.62 -33.02
N HIS A 65 -11.38 11.31 -31.89
CA HIS A 65 -12.61 11.44 -31.11
C HIS A 65 -12.96 12.91 -30.81
N ALA A 66 -12.39 13.86 -31.57
CA ALA A 66 -12.62 15.28 -31.33
C ALA A 66 -14.10 15.70 -31.41
N THR A 67 -14.92 14.97 -32.16
CA THR A 67 -16.36 15.23 -32.31
C THR A 67 -17.21 14.62 -31.21
N ASP A 68 -16.64 13.75 -30.38
CA ASP A 68 -17.39 13.07 -29.33
C ASP A 68 -17.70 14.04 -28.18
N ARG A 69 -18.91 13.95 -27.64
CA ARG A 69 -19.33 14.77 -26.49
C ARG A 69 -18.49 14.42 -25.27
N LEU A 70 -17.83 15.40 -24.66
CA LEU A 70 -16.92 15.17 -23.55
C LEU A 70 -17.60 14.49 -22.35
N HIS A 71 -18.84 14.86 -22.02
CA HIS A 71 -19.59 14.20 -20.94
C HIS A 71 -19.86 12.70 -21.19
N THR A 72 -19.91 12.27 -22.46
CA THR A 72 -20.13 10.86 -22.83
C THR A 72 -18.79 10.11 -22.92
N ALA A 73 -17.75 10.78 -23.42
CA ALA A 73 -16.41 10.23 -23.49
C ALA A 73 -15.75 10.06 -22.11
N PHE A 74 -16.10 10.90 -21.14
CA PHE A 74 -15.53 10.92 -19.79
C PHE A 74 -16.61 10.79 -18.70
N PRO A 75 -17.34 9.65 -18.65
CA PRO A 75 -18.46 9.48 -17.72
C PRO A 75 -18.03 9.38 -16.25
N ALA A 76 -16.76 9.08 -15.98
CA ALA A 76 -16.20 8.88 -14.64
C ALA A 76 -15.84 10.18 -13.91
N ILE A 77 -15.92 11.34 -14.56
CA ILE A 77 -15.54 12.62 -13.94
C ILE A 77 -16.53 13.01 -12.84
N SER A 78 -15.98 13.34 -11.67
CA SER A 78 -16.76 13.81 -10.52
C SER A 78 -17.54 15.10 -10.83
N SER A 79 -18.74 15.21 -10.27
CA SER A 79 -19.57 16.42 -10.37
C SER A 79 -18.95 17.64 -9.70
N ASP A 80 -18.03 17.42 -8.77
CA ASP A 80 -17.53 18.45 -7.86
C ASP A 80 -16.25 19.12 -8.40
N LEU A 81 -15.73 18.66 -9.54
CA LEU A 81 -14.56 19.25 -10.18
C LEU A 81 -14.94 20.50 -11.00
N ASN A 82 -14.14 21.54 -10.84
CA ASN A 82 -14.29 22.81 -11.55
C ASN A 82 -13.31 22.93 -12.72
N VAL A 83 -13.58 23.87 -13.63
CA VAL A 83 -12.75 24.16 -14.81
C VAL A 83 -11.30 24.47 -14.48
N SER A 84 -11.00 25.03 -13.30
CA SER A 84 -9.64 25.33 -12.86
C SER A 84 -8.69 24.13 -12.90
N VAL A 85 -9.22 22.91 -12.75
CA VAL A 85 -8.47 21.65 -12.81
C VAL A 85 -7.86 21.38 -14.20
N LEU A 86 -8.42 21.98 -15.27
CA LEU A 86 -7.90 21.83 -16.63
C LEU A 86 -6.57 22.56 -16.85
N GLY A 87 -6.18 23.48 -15.95
CA GLY A 87 -4.90 24.20 -16.04
C GLY A 87 -4.77 25.07 -17.30
N LEU A 88 -5.89 25.59 -17.82
CA LEU A 88 -5.91 26.39 -19.04
C LEU A 88 -5.19 27.73 -18.85
N ASP A 89 -4.44 28.15 -19.87
CA ASP A 89 -3.89 29.50 -19.90
C ASP A 89 -5.01 30.56 -20.04
N LYS A 90 -4.67 31.84 -19.81
CA LYS A 90 -5.65 32.94 -19.86
C LYS A 90 -6.41 33.02 -21.18
N ARG A 91 -5.78 32.64 -22.30
CA ARG A 91 -6.36 32.73 -23.64
C ARG A 91 -7.33 31.57 -23.90
N ALA A 92 -6.97 30.36 -23.52
CA ALA A 92 -7.82 29.18 -23.59
C ALA A 92 -9.02 29.30 -22.63
N LEU A 93 -8.81 29.85 -21.43
CA LEU A 93 -9.89 30.12 -20.48
C LEU A 93 -10.87 31.17 -21.01
N ALA A 94 -10.38 32.23 -21.66
CA ALA A 94 -11.24 33.21 -22.32
C ALA A 94 -12.02 32.60 -23.50
N GLY A 95 -11.42 31.69 -24.27
CA GLY A 95 -12.12 30.94 -25.32
C GLY A 95 -13.22 30.03 -24.76
N LEU A 96 -12.99 29.39 -23.62
CA LEU A 96 -14.00 28.57 -22.94
C LEU A 96 -15.12 29.44 -22.34
N ALA A 97 -14.77 30.60 -21.77
CA ALA A 97 -15.73 31.60 -21.31
C ALA A 97 -16.65 32.06 -22.46
N TYR A 98 -16.07 32.30 -23.64
CA TYR A 98 -16.82 32.62 -24.85
C TYR A 98 -17.77 31.50 -25.27
N ALA A 99 -17.30 30.24 -25.30
CA ALA A 99 -18.11 29.08 -25.66
C ALA A 99 -19.31 28.87 -24.70
N THR A 100 -19.11 29.14 -23.41
CA THR A 100 -20.11 28.94 -22.35
C THR A 100 -21.02 30.17 -22.14
N GLY A 101 -20.67 31.33 -22.68
CA GLY A 101 -21.36 32.60 -22.43
C GLY A 101 -21.13 33.17 -21.02
N LEU A 102 -20.13 32.67 -20.29
CA LEU A 102 -19.79 33.09 -18.93
C LEU A 102 -18.61 34.07 -18.93
N SER A 103 -18.39 34.77 -17.80
CA SER A 103 -17.16 35.54 -17.59
C SER A 103 -15.96 34.60 -17.33
N PRO A 104 -14.71 34.99 -17.66
CA PRO A 104 -13.53 34.16 -17.38
C PRO A 104 -13.36 33.78 -15.90
N ASP A 105 -13.70 34.69 -14.98
CA ASP A 105 -13.59 34.43 -13.54
C ASP A 105 -14.69 33.47 -13.07
N THR A 106 -15.89 33.57 -13.66
CA THR A 106 -17.01 32.68 -13.36
C THR A 106 -16.78 31.28 -13.94
N VAL A 107 -16.28 31.18 -15.18
CA VAL A 107 -16.09 29.88 -15.84
C VAL A 107 -15.01 29.07 -15.15
N ALA A 108 -13.94 29.70 -14.64
CA ALA A 108 -12.86 29.00 -13.92
C ALA A 108 -13.36 28.24 -12.67
N LEU A 109 -14.39 28.78 -12.01
CA LEU A 109 -15.01 28.20 -10.82
C LEU A 109 -16.26 27.37 -11.13
N ALA A 110 -16.67 27.30 -12.41
CA ALA A 110 -17.85 26.55 -12.81
C ALA A 110 -17.59 25.04 -12.76
N PRO A 111 -18.59 24.22 -12.35
CA PRO A 111 -18.49 22.77 -12.42
C PRO A 111 -18.28 22.29 -13.86
N LEU A 112 -17.36 21.33 -14.06
CA LEU A 112 -17.02 20.77 -15.37
C LEU A 112 -18.25 20.21 -16.09
N LYS A 113 -19.14 19.53 -15.36
CA LYS A 113 -20.38 18.95 -15.91
C LYS A 113 -21.31 19.97 -16.54
N ASN A 114 -21.33 21.20 -16.01
CA ASN A 114 -22.25 22.25 -16.47
C ASN A 114 -21.56 23.27 -17.38
N SER A 115 -20.30 23.03 -17.76
CA SER A 115 -19.49 23.96 -18.56
C SER A 115 -18.73 23.21 -19.66
N ALA A 116 -17.45 22.90 -19.45
CA ALA A 116 -16.57 22.31 -20.45
C ALA A 116 -17.07 20.97 -21.01
N LEU A 117 -17.67 20.11 -20.17
CA LEU A 117 -18.09 18.76 -20.60
C LEU A 117 -19.31 18.76 -21.52
N GLN A 118 -20.02 19.88 -21.65
CA GLN A 118 -21.17 20.01 -22.56
C GLN A 118 -20.76 20.04 -24.04
N PHE A 119 -19.49 20.33 -24.32
CA PHE A 119 -18.96 20.48 -25.67
C PHE A 119 -18.17 19.25 -26.13
N SER A 120 -17.91 19.15 -27.43
CA SER A 120 -16.83 18.32 -27.96
C SER A 120 -15.51 19.11 -28.07
N ILE A 121 -14.38 18.42 -28.23
CA ILE A 121 -13.10 19.10 -28.47
C ILE A 121 -13.15 19.95 -29.75
N ALA A 122 -13.80 19.45 -30.80
CA ALA A 122 -13.98 20.17 -32.06
C ALA A 122 -14.74 21.49 -31.86
N GLU A 123 -15.85 21.45 -31.11
CA GLU A 123 -16.64 22.65 -30.77
C GLU A 123 -15.82 23.64 -29.93
N LEU A 124 -15.05 23.17 -28.95
CA LEU A 124 -14.18 24.03 -28.15
C LEU A 124 -13.08 24.68 -29.00
N THR A 125 -12.44 23.92 -29.88
CA THR A 125 -11.39 24.47 -30.77
C THR A 125 -11.90 25.45 -31.82
N ALA A 126 -13.21 25.45 -32.10
CA ALA A 126 -13.83 26.46 -32.95
C ALA A 126 -13.95 27.82 -32.22
N SER A 127 -13.78 27.86 -30.89
CA SER A 127 -13.84 29.08 -30.09
C SER A 127 -12.52 29.86 -30.14
N PRO A 128 -12.56 31.20 -30.22
CA PRO A 128 -11.34 32.01 -30.27
C PRO A 128 -10.46 31.78 -29.03
N GLY A 129 -9.21 31.34 -29.25
CA GLY A 129 -8.22 31.18 -28.17
C GLY A 129 -8.00 29.74 -27.70
N ILE A 130 -8.83 28.77 -28.11
CA ILE A 130 -8.58 27.35 -27.85
C ILE A 130 -7.90 26.73 -29.08
N GLY A 131 -6.58 26.67 -29.05
CA GLY A 131 -5.78 25.99 -30.08
C GLY A 131 -5.57 24.49 -29.80
N ALA A 132 -4.83 23.81 -30.68
CA ALA A 132 -4.50 22.39 -30.52
C ALA A 132 -3.79 22.07 -29.18
N ALA A 133 -2.95 22.97 -28.68
CA ALA A 133 -2.29 22.81 -27.38
C ALA A 133 -3.30 22.84 -26.22
N ALA A 134 -4.29 23.74 -26.27
CA ALA A 134 -5.35 23.79 -25.28
C ALA A 134 -6.27 22.57 -25.38
N ALA A 135 -6.60 22.10 -26.59
CA ALA A 135 -7.37 20.88 -26.80
C ALA A 135 -6.69 19.65 -26.19
N TYR A 136 -5.38 19.52 -26.38
CA TYR A 136 -4.59 18.47 -25.75
C TYR A 136 -4.57 18.59 -24.23
N GLN A 137 -4.37 19.81 -23.70
CA GLN A 137 -4.38 20.09 -22.27
C GLN A 137 -5.73 19.74 -21.62
N ILE A 138 -6.84 20.03 -22.30
CA ILE A 138 -8.18 19.63 -21.86
C ILE A 138 -8.26 18.10 -21.83
N ALA A 139 -7.91 17.43 -22.93
CA ALA A 139 -8.03 15.97 -23.03
C ALA A 139 -7.18 15.24 -21.98
N ILE A 140 -5.91 15.64 -21.79
CA ILE A 140 -5.02 15.00 -20.81
C ILE A 140 -5.52 15.24 -19.38
N ALA A 141 -5.98 16.45 -19.04
CA ALA A 141 -6.53 16.74 -17.72
C ALA A 141 -7.78 15.91 -17.43
N LEU A 142 -8.69 15.75 -18.41
CA LEU A 142 -9.89 14.92 -18.24
C LEU A 142 -9.54 13.44 -18.07
N ILE A 143 -8.56 12.92 -18.80
CA ILE A 143 -8.07 11.55 -18.67
C ILE A 143 -7.44 11.34 -17.30
N GLU A 144 -6.48 12.18 -16.91
CA GLU A 144 -5.78 12.11 -15.62
C GLU A 144 -6.75 12.21 -14.45
N ASN A 145 -7.75 13.09 -14.51
CA ASN A 145 -8.77 13.20 -13.47
C ASN A 145 -9.72 12.00 -13.45
N SER A 146 -10.04 11.40 -14.60
CA SER A 146 -10.84 10.17 -14.64
C SER A 146 -10.08 8.99 -14.02
N VAL A 147 -8.79 8.86 -14.33
CA VAL A 147 -7.89 7.87 -13.72
C VAL A 147 -7.73 8.14 -12.22
N THR A 148 -7.54 9.39 -11.82
CA THR A 148 -7.38 9.77 -10.39
C THR A 148 -8.67 9.57 -9.61
N THR A 149 -9.84 9.88 -10.19
CA THR A 149 -11.14 9.62 -9.56
C THR A 149 -11.37 8.12 -9.39
N CYS A 150 -10.94 7.31 -10.36
CA CYS A 150 -10.91 5.85 -10.24
C CYS A 150 -9.94 5.41 -9.12
N ALA A 151 -8.71 5.93 -9.12
CA ALA A 151 -7.66 5.66 -8.12
C ALA A 151 -8.10 6.02 -6.68
N GLN A 152 -8.83 7.13 -6.54
CA GLN A 152 -9.40 7.61 -5.29
C GLN A 152 -10.63 6.78 -4.86
N ALA A 153 -11.35 6.18 -5.82
CA ALA A 153 -12.35 5.14 -5.55
C ALA A 153 -11.73 3.76 -5.24
N THR A 154 -10.49 3.49 -5.68
CA THR A 154 -9.64 2.34 -5.28
C THR A 154 -8.78 2.59 -4.04
N VAL A 155 -8.96 3.71 -3.34
CA VAL A 155 -8.79 3.71 -1.89
C VAL A 155 -10.14 3.32 -1.30
N PRO A 156 -10.46 2.02 -1.14
CA PRO A 156 -11.58 1.70 -0.31
C PRO A 156 -11.25 2.28 1.06
N VAL A 157 -12.20 3.04 1.58
CA VAL A 157 -12.41 3.35 3.01
C VAL A 157 -12.57 2.04 3.84
N HIS A 158 -12.12 0.89 3.32
CA HIS A 158 -12.00 -0.39 4.01
C HIS A 158 -10.58 -0.97 3.97
N VAL A 159 -9.70 -0.69 3.00
CA VAL A 159 -8.32 -1.22 3.06
C VAL A 159 -7.44 -0.34 3.94
N THR A 160 -7.60 1.00 3.88
CA THR A 160 -6.92 1.88 4.84
C THR A 160 -7.44 1.66 6.26
N ASP A 161 -8.75 1.42 6.42
CA ASP A 161 -9.37 1.17 7.74
C ASP A 161 -9.08 -0.22 8.32
N VAL A 162 -9.03 -1.27 7.50
CA VAL A 162 -8.67 -2.62 7.96
C VAL A 162 -7.17 -2.72 8.19
N VAL A 163 -6.33 -2.15 7.32
CA VAL A 163 -4.89 -2.09 7.57
C VAL A 163 -4.61 -1.21 8.79
N SER A 164 -5.27 -0.06 8.96
CA SER A 164 -5.09 0.81 10.13
C SER A 164 -5.57 0.17 11.44
N LYS A 165 -6.67 -0.59 11.43
CA LYS A 165 -7.17 -1.29 12.62
C LYS A 165 -6.15 -2.27 13.21
N PHE A 166 -5.36 -2.93 12.37
CA PHE A 166 -4.36 -3.92 12.79
C PHE A 166 -2.91 -3.40 12.74
N ALA A 167 -2.68 -2.21 12.19
CA ALA A 167 -1.38 -1.58 12.13
C ALA A 167 -1.14 -0.73 13.38
N ILE A 168 -0.21 -1.18 14.22
CA ILE A 168 0.24 -0.41 15.38
C ILE A 168 1.68 0.11 15.16
N PRO A 169 2.10 1.20 15.78
CA PRO A 169 3.49 1.65 15.68
C PRO A 169 4.43 0.68 16.42
N TYR A 170 5.61 0.41 15.85
CA TYR A 170 6.67 -0.29 16.56
C TYR A 170 7.32 0.67 17.57
N THR A 171 7.23 0.32 18.85
CA THR A 171 7.87 1.05 19.95
C THR A 171 9.06 0.24 20.48
N ARG A 172 10.22 0.89 20.58
CA ARG A 172 11.42 0.30 21.18
C ARG A 172 11.40 0.53 22.69
N ALA A 173 11.72 -0.48 23.48
CA ALA A 173 11.85 -0.34 24.92
C ALA A 173 13.00 0.61 25.27
N PRO A 174 12.90 1.40 26.35
CA PRO A 174 13.98 2.28 26.80
C PRO A 174 15.23 1.48 27.14
N GLU A 175 16.40 2.08 26.99
CA GLU A 175 17.66 1.43 27.42
C GLU A 175 17.66 1.29 28.93
N MET A 176 18.01 0.10 29.42
CA MET A 176 18.02 -0.23 30.84
C MET A 176 19.45 -0.38 31.31
N SER A 177 19.81 0.31 32.39
CA SER A 177 21.05 0.04 33.11
C SER A 177 20.78 -1.06 34.14
N LEU A 178 21.37 -2.24 33.92
CA LEU A 178 21.18 -3.43 34.75
C LEU A 178 22.35 -3.67 35.72
N GLY A 179 23.47 -2.97 35.52
CA GLY A 179 24.65 -3.06 36.37
C GLY A 179 25.95 -2.88 35.58
N SER A 180 27.06 -3.25 36.21
CA SER A 180 28.38 -3.22 35.60
C SER A 180 28.70 -4.53 34.86
N PRO A 181 29.71 -4.53 33.96
CA PRO A 181 30.14 -5.74 33.26
C PRO A 181 30.48 -6.92 34.18
N ASN A 182 31.00 -6.64 35.39
CA ASN A 182 31.39 -7.65 36.36
C ASN A 182 30.19 -8.31 37.05
N ASP A 183 29.03 -7.64 37.10
CA ASP A 183 27.84 -8.17 37.76
C ASP A 183 27.23 -9.33 36.98
N LEU A 184 27.37 -9.32 35.65
CA LEU A 184 26.90 -10.41 34.81
C LEU A 184 27.64 -11.74 35.07
N ASP A 185 28.89 -11.71 35.55
CA ASP A 185 29.60 -12.93 35.96
C ASP A 185 28.98 -13.55 37.24
N LYS A 186 28.20 -12.76 37.99
CA LYS A 186 27.42 -13.17 39.17
C LYS A 186 25.95 -13.43 38.84
N ILE A 187 25.60 -13.84 37.62
CA ILE A 187 24.20 -14.06 37.17
C ILE A 187 23.33 -14.96 38.08
N ARG A 188 23.95 -15.76 38.96
CA ARG A 188 23.25 -16.62 39.92
C ARG A 188 22.89 -15.90 41.23
N SER A 189 23.42 -14.70 41.47
CA SER A 189 23.01 -13.88 42.61
C SER A 189 21.56 -13.43 42.38
N ARG A 190 20.81 -13.32 43.47
CA ARG A 190 19.40 -12.93 43.43
C ARG A 190 19.22 -11.57 42.77
N GLU A 191 20.05 -10.59 43.14
CA GLU A 191 20.00 -9.22 42.61
C GLU A 191 20.14 -9.17 41.08
N VAL A 192 21.16 -9.84 40.52
CA VAL A 192 21.43 -9.83 39.08
C VAL A 192 20.38 -10.65 38.33
N SER A 193 19.96 -11.76 38.92
CA SER A 193 18.88 -12.60 38.40
C SER A 193 17.58 -11.82 38.28
N ASP A 194 17.15 -11.15 39.36
CA ASP A 194 15.91 -10.39 39.43
C ASP A 194 15.95 -9.19 38.44
N ALA A 195 17.12 -8.53 38.31
CA ALA A 195 17.31 -7.47 37.33
C ALA A 195 17.19 -7.95 35.87
N ILE A 196 17.73 -9.14 35.55
CA ILE A 196 17.62 -9.74 34.22
C ILE A 196 16.17 -10.16 33.94
N ASP A 197 15.51 -10.81 34.90
CA ASP A 197 14.13 -11.26 34.75
C ASP A 197 13.19 -10.06 34.54
N TYR A 198 13.37 -8.99 35.33
CA TYR A 198 12.65 -7.73 35.14
C TYR A 198 12.88 -7.13 33.74
N ALA A 199 14.13 -7.13 33.27
CA ALA A 199 14.46 -6.63 31.93
C ALA A 199 13.82 -7.50 30.82
N ILE A 200 13.81 -8.82 30.98
CA ILE A 200 13.17 -9.74 30.03
C ILE A 200 11.69 -9.40 29.91
N VAL A 201 10.95 -9.36 31.02
CA VAL A 201 9.51 -9.08 31.02
C VAL A 201 9.25 -7.69 30.41
N THR A 202 9.95 -6.66 30.89
CA THR A 202 9.70 -5.28 30.43
C THR A 202 9.99 -5.08 28.94
N ILE A 203 11.10 -5.65 28.43
CA ILE A 203 11.43 -5.52 27.00
C ILE A 203 10.44 -6.33 26.16
N VAL A 204 10.08 -7.54 26.59
CA VAL A 204 9.17 -8.42 25.84
C VAL A 204 7.75 -7.87 25.85
N ASP A 205 7.29 -7.21 26.92
CA ASP A 205 5.96 -6.58 26.93
C ASP A 205 5.86 -5.40 25.94
N ILE A 206 6.95 -4.65 25.74
CA ILE A 206 6.97 -3.50 24.83
C ILE A 206 7.28 -3.92 23.37
N GLU A 207 8.32 -4.73 23.18
CA GLU A 207 8.85 -5.09 21.86
C GLU A 207 8.45 -6.49 21.39
N GLY A 208 7.83 -7.29 22.25
CA GLY A 208 7.42 -8.65 21.93
C GLY A 208 6.29 -8.68 20.91
N PRO A 209 6.25 -9.66 19.98
CA PRO A 209 7.28 -10.68 19.75
C PRO A 209 8.61 -10.10 19.23
N ILE A 210 9.72 -10.49 19.88
CA ILE A 210 11.08 -9.98 19.65
C ILE A 210 12.04 -11.15 19.35
N ARG A 211 13.02 -10.96 18.47
CA ARG A 211 14.03 -12.00 18.19
C ARG A 211 14.83 -12.32 19.46
N LEU A 212 15.03 -13.60 19.75
CA LEU A 212 15.81 -14.06 20.91
C LEU A 212 17.20 -13.42 20.99
N ASP A 213 17.91 -13.34 19.87
CA ASP A 213 19.23 -12.72 19.82
C ASP A 213 19.19 -11.19 20.00
N HIS A 214 18.10 -10.54 19.59
CA HIS A 214 17.92 -9.11 19.81
C HIS A 214 17.66 -8.80 21.28
N LEU A 215 16.76 -9.56 21.92
CA LEU A 215 16.52 -9.49 23.37
C LEU A 215 17.79 -9.78 24.17
N THR A 216 18.53 -10.83 23.81
CA THR A 216 19.79 -11.19 24.48
C THR A 216 20.78 -10.04 24.40
N ARG A 217 20.97 -9.43 23.22
CA ARG A 217 21.87 -8.31 23.02
C ARG A 217 21.47 -7.09 23.86
N ARG A 218 20.17 -6.79 23.93
CA ARG A 218 19.63 -5.69 24.74
C ARG A 218 19.97 -5.84 26.23
N ILE A 219 19.81 -7.04 26.78
CA ILE A 219 20.14 -7.33 28.19
C ILE A 219 21.65 -7.21 28.41
N ILE A 220 22.46 -7.75 27.49
CA ILE A 220 23.92 -7.66 27.55
C ILE A 220 24.40 -6.20 27.53
N GLN A 221 23.82 -5.35 26.67
CA GLN A 221 24.11 -3.93 26.60
C GLN A 221 23.74 -3.21 27.90
N GLY A 222 22.70 -3.65 28.60
CA GLY A 222 22.33 -3.09 29.90
C GLY A 222 23.38 -3.30 31.00
N PHE A 223 24.29 -4.25 30.85
CA PHE A 223 25.47 -4.43 31.70
C PHE A 223 26.72 -3.71 31.18
N GLY A 224 26.60 -2.86 30.15
CA GLY A 224 27.72 -2.11 29.58
C GLY A 224 28.61 -2.89 28.61
N PHE A 225 28.13 -4.01 28.06
CA PHE A 225 28.86 -4.74 27.02
C PHE A 225 28.39 -4.35 25.61
N ASP A 226 29.33 -3.90 24.77
CA ASP A 226 29.07 -3.78 23.33
C ASP A 226 28.93 -5.15 22.66
N ARG A 227 29.76 -6.11 23.10
CA ARG A 227 29.74 -7.51 22.69
C ARG A 227 30.10 -8.39 23.88
N ALA A 228 29.26 -9.38 24.16
CA ALA A 228 29.57 -10.42 25.15
C ALA A 228 29.99 -11.73 24.49
N SER A 229 30.77 -12.53 25.21
CA SER A 229 31.15 -13.88 24.78
C SER A 229 29.91 -14.78 24.63
N THR A 230 30.02 -15.80 23.77
CA THR A 230 28.96 -16.80 23.56
C THR A 230 28.49 -17.42 24.87
N ARG A 231 29.42 -17.67 25.81
CA ARG A 231 29.10 -18.19 27.15
C ARG A 231 28.11 -17.29 27.89
N ARG A 232 28.33 -15.98 27.92
CA ARG A 232 27.46 -15.02 28.62
C ARG A 232 26.12 -14.85 27.92
N GLN A 233 26.12 -14.82 26.58
CA GLN A 233 24.88 -14.81 25.81
C GLN A 233 24.00 -16.04 26.12
N GLU A 234 24.60 -17.23 26.17
CA GLU A 234 23.89 -18.46 26.54
C GLU A 234 23.39 -18.46 27.99
N GLN A 235 24.14 -17.84 28.93
CA GLN A 235 23.68 -17.66 30.31
C GLN A 235 22.43 -16.78 30.38
N VAL A 236 22.40 -15.66 29.65
CA VAL A 236 21.22 -14.79 29.56
C VAL A 236 20.06 -15.52 28.88
N LYS A 237 20.30 -16.22 27.76
CA LYS A 237 19.26 -16.99 27.05
C LYS A 237 18.59 -18.03 27.94
N ARG A 238 19.36 -18.68 28.84
CA ARG A 238 18.83 -19.67 29.80
C ARG A 238 17.91 -19.09 30.85
N ARG A 239 17.91 -17.77 31.06
CA ARG A 239 16.98 -17.07 31.98
C ARG A 239 15.61 -16.87 31.36
N ILE A 240 15.50 -16.83 30.03
CA ILE A 240 14.24 -16.58 29.34
C ILE A 240 13.34 -17.81 29.54
N PRO A 241 12.11 -17.63 30.08
CA PRO A 241 11.16 -18.71 30.26
C PRO A 241 10.92 -19.45 28.94
N ARG A 242 11.02 -20.78 28.96
CA ARG A 242 10.81 -21.60 27.76
C ARG A 242 9.41 -21.45 27.17
N THR A 243 8.42 -21.15 28.02
CA THR A 243 7.03 -20.87 27.64
C THR A 243 6.88 -19.63 26.76
N MET A 244 7.78 -18.64 26.87
CA MET A 244 7.79 -17.45 26.02
C MET A 244 8.51 -17.70 24.67
N ILE A 245 9.27 -18.79 24.53
CA ILE A 245 10.14 -19.00 23.36
C ILE A 245 9.39 -19.78 22.27
N HIS A 246 9.13 -19.11 21.15
CA HIS A 246 8.59 -19.72 19.94
C HIS A 246 9.69 -19.93 18.90
N ARG A 247 9.84 -21.17 18.40
CA ARG A 247 10.85 -21.54 17.40
C ARG A 247 10.18 -21.90 16.09
N SER A 248 10.63 -21.28 15.00
CA SER A 248 10.21 -21.63 13.65
C SER A 248 11.41 -21.76 12.71
N ARG A 249 11.16 -22.22 11.49
CA ARG A 249 12.15 -22.20 10.40
C ARG A 249 12.67 -20.78 10.09
N LEU A 250 11.94 -19.74 10.50
CA LEU A 250 12.24 -18.33 10.23
C LEU A 250 12.89 -17.59 11.40
N GLY A 251 13.22 -18.31 12.48
CA GLY A 251 13.96 -17.80 13.62
C GLY A 251 13.35 -18.22 14.96
N THR A 252 14.00 -17.78 16.04
CA THR A 252 13.51 -17.94 17.40
C THR A 252 13.09 -16.59 17.94
N PHE A 253 11.84 -16.51 18.41
CA PHE A 253 11.21 -15.30 18.90
C PHE A 253 10.70 -15.51 20.33
N VAL A 254 10.70 -14.43 21.11
CA VAL A 254 10.21 -14.40 22.48
C VAL A 254 8.92 -13.58 22.49
N TRP A 255 7.84 -14.21 22.93
CA TRP A 255 6.50 -13.67 22.96
C TRP A 255 6.13 -13.23 24.38
N PRO A 256 5.37 -12.13 24.54
CA PRO A 256 4.82 -11.78 25.83
C PRO A 256 3.69 -12.75 26.20
N GLU A 257 3.51 -13.00 27.50
CA GLU A 257 2.55 -14.01 27.99
C GLU A 257 1.11 -13.71 27.60
N HIS A 258 0.76 -12.42 27.47
CA HIS A 258 -0.57 -11.96 27.11
C HIS A 258 -0.88 -12.03 25.60
N ARG A 259 0.08 -12.49 24.77
CA ARG A 259 -0.08 -12.54 23.31
C ARG A 259 0.20 -13.94 22.78
N ASP A 260 -0.83 -14.55 22.23
CA ASP A 260 -0.77 -15.88 21.63
C ASP A 260 -0.36 -15.79 20.12
N PRO A 261 0.68 -16.53 19.69
CA PRO A 261 1.11 -16.59 18.29
C PRO A 261 0.03 -16.99 17.29
N GLU A 262 -0.93 -17.83 17.69
CA GLU A 262 -1.96 -18.34 16.77
C GLU A 262 -3.09 -17.35 16.53
N THR A 263 -3.41 -16.54 17.54
CA THR A 263 -4.55 -15.62 17.52
C THR A 263 -4.16 -14.16 17.32
N TRP A 264 -2.87 -13.81 17.39
CA TRP A 264 -2.42 -12.44 17.16
C TRP A 264 -2.51 -12.06 15.68
N LEU A 265 -3.28 -10.99 15.39
CA LEU A 265 -3.60 -10.54 14.02
C LEU A 265 -3.00 -9.18 13.65
N GLU A 266 -2.35 -8.50 14.59
CA GLU A 266 -1.77 -7.17 14.37
C GLU A 266 -0.39 -7.28 13.71
N PHE A 267 0.09 -6.16 13.20
CA PHE A 267 1.47 -6.00 12.76
C PHE A 267 1.99 -4.60 13.08
N ARG A 268 3.31 -4.47 13.28
CA ARG A 268 3.90 -3.18 13.66
C ARG A 268 4.60 -2.49 12.50
N ARG A 269 4.24 -1.23 12.27
CA ARG A 269 4.92 -0.36 11.30
C ARG A 269 6.17 0.25 11.93
N PRO A 270 7.27 0.42 11.16
CA PRO A 270 8.44 1.09 11.67
C PRO A 270 8.10 2.54 12.06
N SER A 271 8.51 2.95 13.25
CA SER A 271 8.48 4.36 13.65
C SER A 271 9.52 5.16 12.87
N PRO A 272 9.30 6.45 12.56
CA PRO A 272 10.27 7.29 11.86
C PRO A 272 11.67 7.20 12.47
N GLY A 273 12.69 7.00 11.62
CA GLY A 273 14.09 6.84 12.07
C GLY A 273 14.45 5.44 12.60
N THR A 274 13.51 4.49 12.63
CA THR A 274 13.76 3.11 13.06
C THR A 274 13.86 2.19 11.86
N ILE A 275 14.95 1.43 11.75
CA ILE A 275 15.12 0.41 10.70
C ILE A 275 15.02 -0.96 11.35
N ARG A 276 14.03 -1.75 10.93
CA ARG A 276 13.86 -3.14 11.35
C ARG A 276 13.92 -4.03 10.10
N PRO A 277 15.01 -4.77 9.87
CA PRO A 277 15.08 -5.65 8.70
C PRO A 277 13.99 -6.71 8.78
N LEU A 278 13.49 -7.23 7.65
CA LEU A 278 12.44 -8.27 7.70
C LEU A 278 12.89 -9.50 8.48
N SER A 279 14.20 -9.82 8.45
CA SER A 279 14.77 -10.86 9.31
C SER A 279 14.31 -10.66 10.74
N ASP A 280 14.47 -9.43 11.26
CA ASP A 280 13.97 -8.74 12.47
C ASP A 280 12.58 -9.13 12.96
N ILE A 281 11.71 -9.41 12.01
CA ILE A 281 10.27 -9.43 12.19
C ILE A 281 9.79 -10.89 12.30
N PRO A 282 9.04 -11.25 13.34
CA PRO A 282 8.34 -12.52 13.47
C PRO A 282 7.57 -12.87 12.21
N PRO A 283 7.60 -14.13 11.76
CA PRO A 283 6.89 -14.52 10.56
C PRO A 283 5.38 -14.33 10.67
N GLU A 284 4.80 -14.47 11.86
CA GLU A 284 3.38 -14.22 12.14
C GLU A 284 3.02 -12.75 11.88
N GLU A 285 3.91 -11.82 12.25
CA GLU A 285 3.75 -10.39 12.02
C GLU A 285 3.79 -10.04 10.53
N ILE A 286 4.72 -10.65 9.78
CA ILE A 286 4.81 -10.49 8.32
C ILE A 286 3.58 -11.10 7.64
N ALA A 287 3.15 -12.29 8.07
CA ALA A 287 1.99 -12.98 7.56
C ALA A 287 0.70 -12.18 7.81
N ASN A 288 0.57 -11.55 8.99
CA ASN A 288 -0.55 -10.67 9.30
C ASN A 288 -0.62 -9.49 8.33
N ALA A 289 0.50 -8.77 8.13
CA ALA A 289 0.57 -7.68 7.16
C ALA A 289 0.23 -8.14 5.73
N MET A 290 0.81 -9.25 5.30
CA MET A 290 0.60 -9.83 3.97
C MET A 290 -0.85 -10.24 3.74
N CYS A 291 -1.49 -10.86 4.74
CA CYS A 291 -2.90 -11.23 4.67
C CYS A 291 -3.81 -10.00 4.50
N ARG A 292 -3.50 -8.87 5.14
CA ARG A 292 -4.27 -7.63 4.96
C ARG A 292 -4.10 -7.04 3.56
N VAL A 293 -2.88 -7.10 3.03
CA VAL A 293 -2.57 -6.65 1.66
C VAL A 293 -3.25 -7.55 0.60
N ALA A 294 -3.36 -8.86 0.87
CA ALA A 294 -4.03 -9.82 -0.01
C ALA A 294 -5.57 -9.64 -0.09
N SER A 295 -6.17 -8.66 0.60
CA SER A 295 -7.62 -8.39 0.51
C SER A 295 -8.09 -8.07 -0.92
N ASN A 296 -7.20 -7.58 -1.79
CA ASN A 296 -7.51 -7.13 -3.15
C ASN A 296 -7.09 -8.11 -4.27
N ALA A 297 -6.94 -9.41 -3.98
CA ALA A 297 -6.50 -10.42 -4.95
C ALA A 297 -5.27 -10.00 -5.78
N LEU A 298 -4.07 -10.18 -5.21
CA LEU A 298 -2.84 -9.65 -5.82
C LEU A 298 -1.97 -10.76 -6.40
N ASN A 299 -1.31 -10.47 -7.53
CA ASN A 299 -0.20 -11.32 -7.97
C ASN A 299 0.94 -11.32 -6.94
N ARG A 300 1.83 -12.31 -7.02
CA ARG A 300 2.89 -12.53 -6.04
C ARG A 300 3.78 -11.30 -5.84
N ASP A 301 4.20 -10.68 -6.93
CA ASP A 301 5.15 -9.56 -6.89
C ASP A 301 4.52 -8.33 -6.24
N ALA A 302 3.27 -8.03 -6.58
CA ALA A 302 2.49 -6.97 -5.95
C ALA A 302 2.24 -7.23 -4.47
N LEU A 303 1.91 -8.47 -4.10
CA LEU A 303 1.73 -8.89 -2.71
C LEU A 303 3.02 -8.66 -1.90
N PHE A 304 4.16 -9.09 -2.44
CA PHE A 304 5.46 -8.98 -1.77
C PHE A 304 5.90 -7.53 -1.62
N ARG A 305 5.78 -6.73 -2.69
CA ARG A 305 6.12 -5.31 -2.68
C ARG A 305 5.31 -4.54 -1.65
N ARG A 306 3.99 -4.65 -1.70
CA ARG A 306 3.09 -3.97 -0.75
C ARG A 306 3.29 -4.43 0.69
N THR A 307 3.58 -5.72 0.91
CA THR A 307 3.92 -6.22 2.24
C THR A 307 5.24 -5.61 2.74
N ALA A 308 6.26 -5.55 1.90
CA ALA A 308 7.57 -4.97 2.24
C ALA A 308 7.48 -3.47 2.56
N GLU A 309 6.67 -2.73 1.80
CA GLU A 309 6.41 -1.29 2.01
C GLU A 309 5.82 -1.01 3.41
N LEU A 310 4.92 -1.86 3.92
CA LEU A 310 4.38 -1.73 5.28
C LEU A 310 5.45 -1.80 6.38
N PHE A 311 6.58 -2.44 6.09
CA PHE A 311 7.73 -2.55 6.98
C PHE A 311 8.86 -1.57 6.63
N GLY A 312 8.62 -0.60 5.73
CA GLY A 312 9.61 0.40 5.32
C GLY A 312 10.73 -0.16 4.45
N VAL A 313 10.53 -1.31 3.81
CA VAL A 313 11.51 -1.94 2.92
C VAL A 313 11.22 -1.55 1.48
N SER A 314 12.03 -0.65 0.93
CA SER A 314 11.89 -0.17 -0.46
C SER A 314 12.49 -1.12 -1.50
N ARG A 315 13.57 -1.84 -1.16
CA ARG A 315 14.22 -2.81 -2.04
C ARG A 315 14.19 -4.20 -1.44
N ILE A 316 13.53 -5.12 -2.11
CA ILE A 316 13.46 -6.53 -1.72
C ILE A 316 14.76 -7.21 -2.16
N SER A 317 15.58 -7.63 -1.20
CA SER A 317 16.75 -8.48 -1.44
C SER A 317 16.33 -9.95 -1.61
N ALA A 318 17.22 -10.81 -2.09
CA ALA A 318 16.96 -12.26 -2.17
C ALA A 318 16.52 -12.85 -0.82
N SER A 319 17.24 -12.52 0.26
CA SER A 319 16.89 -12.97 1.62
C SER A 319 15.54 -12.43 2.11
N ALA A 320 15.18 -11.19 1.74
CA ALA A 320 13.87 -10.63 2.04
C ALA A 320 12.76 -11.36 1.26
N SER A 321 13.02 -11.68 -0.02
CA SER A 321 12.10 -12.45 -0.88
C SER A 321 11.87 -13.86 -0.32
N ASP A 322 12.94 -14.59 0.03
CA ASP A 322 12.85 -15.93 0.62
C ASP A 322 12.00 -15.93 1.90
N ARG A 323 12.16 -14.87 2.70
CA ARG A 323 11.37 -14.70 3.92
C ARG A 323 9.90 -14.42 3.63
N LEU A 324 9.59 -13.59 2.64
CA LEU A 324 8.22 -13.32 2.20
C LEU A 324 7.55 -14.58 1.63
N HIS A 325 8.27 -15.36 0.81
CA HIS A 325 7.81 -16.68 0.35
C HIS A 325 7.46 -17.58 1.52
N ALA A 326 8.36 -17.68 2.49
CA ALA A 326 8.13 -18.56 3.62
C ALA A 326 6.94 -18.13 4.49
N CYS A 327 6.63 -16.83 4.55
CA CYS A 327 5.42 -16.32 5.21
C CYS A 327 4.16 -16.55 4.38
N LEU A 328 4.25 -16.46 3.05
CA LEU A 328 3.16 -16.80 2.14
C LEU A 328 2.77 -18.28 2.27
N ASP A 329 3.75 -19.18 2.36
CA ASP A 329 3.49 -20.61 2.60
C ASP A 329 2.70 -20.82 3.90
N LEU A 330 3.03 -20.09 4.98
CA LEU A 330 2.32 -20.18 6.25
C LEU A 330 0.86 -19.75 6.10
N LEU A 331 0.59 -18.72 5.29
CA LEU A 331 -0.77 -18.25 5.03
C LEU A 331 -1.59 -19.22 4.18
N LEU A 332 -0.94 -19.93 3.24
CA LEU A 332 -1.57 -20.97 2.44
C LEU A 332 -1.88 -22.21 3.28
N ILE A 333 -0.94 -22.65 4.13
CA ILE A 333 -1.11 -23.80 5.03
C ILE A 333 -2.20 -23.53 6.08
N SER A 334 -2.26 -22.31 6.61
CA SER A 334 -3.29 -21.89 7.58
C SER A 334 -4.63 -21.50 6.93
N GLU A 335 -4.75 -21.62 5.60
CA GLU A 335 -5.94 -21.24 4.81
C GLU A 335 -6.41 -19.78 4.98
N ARG A 336 -5.54 -18.91 5.51
CA ARG A 336 -5.79 -17.48 5.68
C ARG A 336 -5.75 -16.74 4.34
N VAL A 337 -5.03 -17.30 3.37
CA VAL A 337 -4.95 -16.83 1.98
C VAL A 337 -5.21 -18.01 1.04
N LYS A 338 -5.89 -17.73 -0.07
CA LYS A 338 -6.11 -18.66 -1.17
C LYS A 338 -5.35 -18.20 -2.40
N SER A 339 -4.93 -19.16 -3.23
CA SER A 339 -4.35 -18.89 -4.54
C SER A 339 -5.22 -19.51 -5.63
N ASP A 340 -5.41 -18.77 -6.72
CA ASP A 340 -6.05 -19.25 -7.96
C ASP A 340 -5.03 -19.65 -9.04
N GLY A 341 -3.73 -19.64 -8.71
CA GLY A 341 -2.61 -19.90 -9.62
C GLY A 341 -1.93 -18.63 -10.16
N LEU A 342 -2.62 -17.48 -10.16
CA LEU A 342 -2.08 -16.19 -10.65
C LEU A 342 -2.06 -15.12 -9.55
N THR A 343 -3.07 -15.12 -8.69
CA THR A 343 -3.29 -14.16 -7.62
C THR A 343 -3.47 -14.85 -6.27
N TYR A 344 -3.39 -14.03 -5.22
CA TYR A 344 -3.54 -14.41 -3.83
C TYR A 344 -4.57 -13.51 -3.18
N SER A 345 -5.63 -14.12 -2.61
CA SER A 345 -6.71 -13.41 -1.94
C SER A 345 -6.88 -13.87 -0.50
N ALA A 346 -7.12 -12.92 0.42
CA ALA A 346 -7.40 -13.24 1.82
C ALA A 346 -8.76 -13.96 1.96
N HIS A 347 -8.82 -14.99 2.80
CA HIS A 347 -10.08 -15.69 3.04
C HIS A 347 -11.05 -14.79 3.83
N SER A 348 -12.31 -14.72 3.41
CA SER A 348 -13.38 -13.90 4.02
C SER A 348 -13.53 -14.05 5.55
N ARG A 349 -13.20 -15.22 6.12
CA ARG A 349 -13.28 -15.49 7.57
C ARG A 349 -12.22 -14.76 8.39
N VAL A 350 -11.12 -14.30 7.78
CA VAL A 350 -10.01 -13.63 8.48
C VAL A 350 -10.35 -12.18 8.88
N PHE A 351 -11.48 -11.65 8.40
CA PHE A 351 -11.98 -10.31 8.74
C PHE A 351 -13.16 -10.33 9.72
N SER A 352 -13.78 -11.49 9.96
CA SER A 352 -14.96 -11.65 10.85
C SER A 352 -14.62 -11.85 12.33
N ILE A 353 -13.35 -12.11 12.67
CA ILE A 353 -12.95 -12.42 14.07
C ILE A 353 -12.89 -11.15 14.94
N GLY A 354 -13.03 -9.95 14.36
CA GLY A 354 -12.91 -8.68 15.08
C GLY A 354 -14.23 -7.94 15.36
N SER A 355 -15.38 -8.60 15.25
CA SER A 355 -16.72 -8.01 15.51
C SER A 355 -17.42 -8.50 16.78
N ASP A 356 -16.87 -9.50 17.48
CA ASP A 356 -17.53 -10.13 18.65
C ASP A 356 -16.83 -9.84 19.99
N GLU A 357 -16.13 -8.73 20.13
CA GLU A 357 -15.87 -8.15 21.47
C GLU A 357 -16.91 -7.06 21.74
N THR A 358 -18.11 -7.54 22.04
CA THR A 358 -19.12 -6.75 22.74
C THR A 358 -18.54 -6.42 24.11
N TYR A 359 -18.27 -5.13 24.35
CA TYR A 359 -18.10 -4.58 25.68
C TYR A 359 -19.31 -4.99 26.53
N ILE A 360 -19.16 -6.02 27.36
CA ILE A 360 -20.01 -6.22 28.53
C ILE A 360 -19.48 -5.25 29.59
N GLN A 361 -20.44 -4.52 30.17
CA GLN A 361 -20.30 -3.47 31.18
C GLN A 361 -19.47 -3.85 32.40
#